data_AF-A0A3N5YTE2-F1
#
_entry.id   AF-A0A3N5YTE2-F1
#
_cell.length_a   1.000
_cell.length_b   1.000
_cell.length_c   1.000
_cell.angle_alpha   90.00
_cell.angle_beta   90.00
_cell.angle_gamma   90.00
#
_symmetry.space_group_name_H-M   'P 1'
#
loop_
_entity.id
_entity.type
_entity.pdbx_description
1 polymer ?
#
loop_
_entity_poly.entity_id
_entity_poly.type
_entity_poly.pdbx_seq_one_letter_code
_entity_poly.pdbx_strand_id
1 'polypeptide(L)' 'MPAEDLYREIVENMVDGVYFVDRERRITYWNKGAERITGYAAAEVVGSSCADNLL' A
#
# COMPACT_ATOMS: atom_id res chain seq x y z
N MET A 1 -20.45 1.60 -11.42
CA MET A 1 -19.50 1.65 -10.29
C MET A 1 -19.20 3.11 -10.01
N PRO A 2 -19.23 3.56 -8.75
CA PRO A 2 -18.71 4.86 -8.33
C PRO A 2 -17.27 5.08 -8.82
N ALA A 3 -16.89 6.32 -9.12
CA ALA A 3 -15.54 6.63 -9.59
C ALA A 3 -14.44 6.21 -8.59
N GLU A 4 -14.73 6.30 -7.29
CA GLU A 4 -13.82 5.91 -6.20
C GLU A 4 -13.44 4.42 -6.25
N ASP A 5 -14.38 3.55 -6.61
CA ASP A 5 -14.14 2.11 -6.71
C ASP A 5 -13.22 1.79 -7.90
N LEU A 6 -13.37 2.52 -9.01
CA LEU A 6 -12.50 2.36 -10.19
C LEU A 6 -11.04 2.74 -9.86
N TYR A 7 -10.83 3.86 -9.17
CA TYR A 7 -9.48 4.28 -8.79
C TYR A 7 -8.83 3.26 -7.85
N ARG A 8 -9.57 2.73 -6.88
CA ARG A 8 -9.09 1.68 -5.99
C ARG A 8 -8.67 0.44 -6.77
N GLU A 9 -9.49 0.00 -7.72
CA GLU A 9 -9.23 -1.20 -8.51
C GLU A 9 -7.98 -1.06 -9.40
N ILE A 10 -7.78 0.12 -9.99
CA ILE A 10 -6.58 0.43 -10.77
C ILE A 10 -5.33 0.37 -9.89
N VAL A 11 -5.37 1.01 -8.72
CA VAL A 11 -4.23 1.05 -7.79
C VAL A 11 -3.92 -0.35 -7.24
N GLU A 12 -4.95 -1.11 -6.90
CA GLU A 12 -4.82 -2.46 -6.34
C GLU A 12 -4.16 -3.45 -7.32
N ASN A 13 -4.41 -3.29 -8.61
CA ASN A 13 -3.91 -4.19 -9.66
C ASN A 13 -2.70 -3.67 -10.43
N MET A 14 -2.15 -2.51 -10.08
CA MET A 14 -0.91 -2.01 -10.68
C MET A 14 0.26 -2.97 -10.45
N VAL A 15 1.18 -3.00 -11.41
CA VAL A 15 2.44 -3.77 -11.31
C VAL A 15 3.36 -3.11 -10.29
N ASP A 16 3.45 -1.78 -10.32
CA ASP A 16 4.22 -1.00 -9.38
C ASP A 16 3.65 -1.09 -7.96
N GLY A 17 4.55 -1.01 -6.98
CA GLY A 17 4.19 -0.94 -5.58
C GLY A 17 3.67 0.44 -5.23
N VAL A 18 2.46 0.50 -4.68
CA VAL A 18 1.84 1.72 -4.19
C VAL A 18 1.45 1.51 -2.74
N TYR A 19 1.84 2.47 -1.91
CA TYR A 19 1.44 2.55 -0.52
C TYR A 19 1.13 3.99 -0.14
N PHE A 20 0.27 4.15 0.86
CA PHE A 20 -0.07 5.46 1.42
C PHE A 20 0.33 5.52 2.88
N VAL A 21 0.61 6.73 3.34
CA VAL A 21 0.91 7.01 4.75
C VAL A 21 0.04 8.14 5.28
N ASP A 22 -0.21 8.13 6.59
CA ASP A 22 -0.78 9.27 7.28
C ASP A 22 0.27 10.35 7.58
N ARG A 23 -0.12 11.39 8.32
CA ARG A 23 0.77 12.50 8.70
C ARG A 23 1.87 12.10 9.67
N GLU A 24 1.71 10.99 10.39
CA GLU A 24 2.72 10.41 11.28
C GLU A 24 3.64 9.41 10.55
N ARG A 25 3.46 9.26 9.23
CA ARG A 25 4.17 8.28 8.38
C ARG A 25 3.79 6.82 8.68
N ARG A 26 2.62 6.57 9.26
CA ARG A 26 2.10 5.21 9.41
C ARG A 26 1.48 4.75 8.11
N ILE A 27 1.83 3.54 7.68
CA ILE A 27 1.29 2.94 6.46
C ILE A 27 -0.20 2.70 6.65
N THR A 28 -1.01 3.22 5.74
CA THR A 28 -2.49 3.10 5.76
C THR A 28 -3.03 2.23 4.64
N TYR A 29 -2.22 1.99 3.60
CA TYR A 29 -2.59 1.18 2.45
C TYR A 29 -1.33 0.58 1.82
N TRP A 30 -1.47 -0.62 1.27
CA TRP A 30 -0.41 -1.40 0.64
C TRP A 30 -1.02 -2.26 -0.46
N ASN A 31 -0.73 -1.96 -1.73
CA ASN A 31 -1.32 -2.70 -2.85
C ASN A 31 -0.62 -4.05 -3.09
N LYS A 32 -1.21 -4.91 -3.93
CA LYS A 32 -0.60 -6.19 -4.33
C LYS A 32 0.74 -6.04 -5.03
N GLY A 33 0.96 -4.93 -5.74
CA GLY A 33 2.27 -4.62 -6.34
C GLY A 33 3.36 -4.54 -5.26
N ALA A 34 3.08 -3.84 -4.17
CA ALA A 34 4.01 -3.66 -3.07
C ALA A 34 4.25 -4.98 -2.31
N GLU A 35 3.21 -5.81 -2.13
CA GLU A 35 3.39 -7.17 -1.58
C GLU A 35 4.32 -8.01 -2.45
N ARG A 36 4.13 -8.00 -3.77
CA ARG A 36 4.96 -8.77 -4.71
C ARG A 36 6.41 -8.31 -4.75
N ILE A 37 6.63 -6.99 -4.72
CA ILE A 37 7.97 -6.41 -4.84
C ILE A 37 8.78 -6.61 -3.55
N THR A 38 8.15 -6.42 -2.40
CA THR A 38 8.85 -6.44 -1.10
C THR A 38 8.81 -7.80 -0.41
N GLY A 39 7.81 -8.62 -0.70
CA GLY A 39 7.52 -9.88 0.00
C GLY A 39 6.70 -9.72 1.27
N TYR A 40 6.36 -8.50 1.70
CA TYR A 40 5.54 -8.27 2.90
C TYR A 40 4.07 -8.11 2.55
N ALA A 41 3.20 -8.84 3.25
CA ALA A 41 1.76 -8.69 3.14
C ALA A 41 1.30 -7.37 3.78
N ALA A 42 0.21 -6.80 3.27
CA ALA A 42 -0.40 -5.58 3.80
C ALA A 42 -0.68 -5.70 5.31
N ALA A 43 -1.11 -6.88 5.77
CA ALA A 43 -1.40 -7.16 7.18
C ALA A 43 -0.18 -7.08 8.10
N GLU A 44 1.04 -7.20 7.57
CA GLU A 44 2.29 -7.13 8.33
C GLU A 44 2.81 -5.69 8.47
N VAL A 45 2.44 -4.82 7.53
CA VAL A 45 3.04 -3.48 7.39
C VAL A 45 2.08 -2.34 7.68
N VAL A 46 0.77 -2.52 7.47
CA VAL A 46 -0.22 -1.47 7.75
C VAL A 46 -0.26 -1.17 9.25
N GLY A 47 -0.19 0.11 9.59
CA GLY A 47 -0.08 0.62 10.97
C GLY A 47 1.36 0.87 11.43
N SER A 48 2.34 0.25 10.78
CA SER A 48 3.78 0.47 11.05
C SER A 48 4.28 1.77 10.43
N SER A 49 5.33 2.35 11.01
CA SER A 49 6.02 3.52 10.47
C SER A 49 6.77 3.14 9.20
N CYS A 50 6.62 3.91 8.12
CA CYS A 50 7.35 3.65 6.87
C CYS A 50 8.86 3.91 6.97
N ALA A 51 9.32 4.53 8.06
CA ALA A 51 10.74 4.80 8.30
C ALA A 51 11.49 3.62 8.96
N ASP A 52 10.77 2.58 9.40
CA ASP A 52 11.31 1.55 10.28
C ASP A 52 11.87 0.33 9.51
N ASN A 53 12.51 0.56 8.35
CA ASN A 53 13.17 -0.43 7.48
C ASN A 53 12.29 -1.19 6.46
N LEU A 54 11.17 -0.61 6.01
CA LEU A 54 10.41 -1.18 4.88
C LEU A 54 10.89 -0.66 3.51
N LEU A 55 11.71 0.40 3.48
CA LEU A 55 12.36 1.01 2.32
C LEU A 55 13.74 1.57 2.68
#